data_AF-A0A9E5ZAH4-F1
#
_entry.id   AF-A0A9E5ZAH4-F1
#
_cell.length_a   1.000
_cell.length_b   1.000
_cell.length_c   1.000
_cell.angle_alpha   90.00
_cell.angle_beta   90.00
_cell.angle_gamma   90.00
#
_symmetry.space_group_name_H-M   'P 1'
#
loop_
_entity.id
_entity.type
_entity.pdbx_description
1 polymer ?
#
loop_
_entity_poly.entity_id
_entity_poly.type
_entity_poly.pdbx_seq_one_letter_code
_entity_poly.pdbx_strand_id
1 'polypeptide(L)'
;MSKKVLKIIGAVALFLAIGIAYLSYINTSLNSSDKVSLMGITIEYNRPSVRGRLIFGPTKEALLPYGVYWRLGANESSTIEFTKDVQFNELPVGAGKYKIYAVPGADFLKFH
;
A
#
# COMPACT_ATOMS: atom_id res chain seq x y z
N MET A 1 -48.08 5.08 2.00
CA MET A 1 -47.25 3.98 1.44
C MET A 1 -47.67 2.66 2.08
N SER A 2 -47.85 1.58 1.31
CA SER A 2 -48.43 0.34 1.85
C SER A 2 -47.39 -0.46 2.67
N LYS A 3 -47.83 -1.14 3.73
CA LYS A 3 -46.95 -1.99 4.57
C LYS A 3 -46.20 -3.07 3.76
N LYS A 4 -46.73 -3.47 2.59
CA LYS A 4 -46.09 -4.43 1.68
C LYS A 4 -44.88 -3.80 0.96
N VAL A 5 -45.02 -2.56 0.49
CA VAL A 5 -43.93 -1.81 -0.16
C VAL A 5 -42.78 -1.55 0.83
N LEU A 6 -43.10 -1.24 2.09
CA LEU A 6 -42.08 -1.01 3.12
C LEU A 6 -41.24 -2.27 3.42
N LYS A 7 -41.87 -3.45 3.44
CA LYS A 7 -41.16 -4.73 3.63
C LYS A 7 -40.23 -5.07 2.46
N ILE A 8 -40.64 -4.78 1.23
CA ILE A 8 -39.82 -5.05 0.04
C ILE A 8 -38.58 -4.14 0.04
N ILE A 9 -38.76 -2.84 0.34
CA ILE A 9 -37.63 -1.91 0.44
C ILE A 9 -36.65 -2.36 1.54
N GLY A 10 -37.18 -2.78 2.70
CA GLY A 10 -36.34 -3.32 3.78
C GLY A 10 -35.56 -4.57 3.38
N ALA A 11 -36.20 -5.50 2.66
CA ALA A 11 -35.54 -6.73 2.19
C ALA A 11 -34.44 -6.43 1.15
N VAL A 12 -34.68 -5.50 0.22
CA VAL A 12 -33.69 -5.08 -0.77
C VAL A 12 -32.52 -4.37 -0.10
N ALA A 13 -32.78 -3.49 0.87
CA ALA A 13 -31.74 -2.82 1.65
C ALA A 13 -30.88 -3.81 2.44
N LEU A 14 -31.49 -4.84 3.03
CA LEU A 14 -30.77 -5.90 3.73
C LEU A 14 -29.89 -6.72 2.78
N PHE A 15 -30.40 -7.06 1.60
CA PHE A 15 -29.64 -7.81 0.59
C PHE A 15 -28.44 -7.00 0.08
N LEU A 16 -28.62 -5.70 -0.15
CA LEU A 16 -27.53 -4.78 -0.47
C LEU A 16 -26.49 -4.69 0.66
N ALA A 17 -26.94 -4.58 1.91
CA ALA A 17 -26.03 -4.53 3.06
C ALA A 17 -25.19 -5.80 3.19
N ILE A 18 -25.79 -6.98 2.99
CA ILE A 18 -25.09 -8.27 2.99
C ILE A 18 -24.09 -8.35 1.83
N GLY A 19 -24.49 -7.90 0.63
CA GLY A 19 -23.61 -7.86 -0.54
C GLY A 19 -22.39 -6.96 -0.32
N ILE A 20 -22.59 -5.76 0.25
CA ILE A 20 -21.50 -4.84 0.61
C ILE A 20 -20.57 -5.48 1.65
N ALA A 21 -21.11 -6.07 2.71
CA ALA A 21 -20.31 -6.75 3.74
C ALA A 21 -19.48 -7.91 3.17
N TYR A 22 -20.04 -8.69 2.25
CA TYR A 22 -19.34 -9.78 1.58
C TYR A 22 -18.19 -9.27 0.70
N LEU A 23 -18.42 -8.18 -0.06
CA LEU A 23 -17.37 -7.55 -0.86
C LEU A 23 -16.25 -6.97 0.01
N SER A 24 -16.57 -6.37 1.17
CA SER A 24 -15.55 -5.90 2.11
C SER A 24 -14.74 -7.05 2.74
N TYR A 25 -15.39 -8.18 3.03
CA TYR A 25 -14.73 -9.36 3.58
C TYR A 25 -13.65 -9.92 2.63
N ILE A 26 -13.97 -10.10 1.35
CA ILE A 26 -13.00 -10.64 0.38
C ILE A 26 -11.92 -9.63 -0.04
N ASN A 27 -12.15 -8.32 0.13
CA ASN A 27 -11.17 -7.27 -0.17
C ASN A 27 -10.24 -6.94 1.01
N THR A 28 -10.33 -7.68 2.13
CA THR A 28 -9.39 -7.48 3.25
C THR A 28 -8.00 -7.99 2.86
N SER A 29 -7.15 -7.08 2.40
CA SER A 29 -5.74 -7.39 2.20
C SER A 29 -5.08 -7.63 3.56
N LEU A 30 -4.47 -8.79 3.77
CA LEU A 30 -3.61 -9.08 4.92
C LEU A 30 -2.28 -8.32 4.76
N ASN A 31 -2.34 -6.99 4.85
CA ASN A 31 -1.16 -6.13 4.80
C ASN A 31 -0.93 -5.53 6.20
N SER A 32 0.19 -5.89 6.80
CA SER A 32 0.73 -5.19 7.97
C SER A 32 1.45 -3.93 7.47
N SER A 33 0.71 -2.82 7.42
CA SER A 33 1.23 -1.48 7.16
C SER A 33 1.37 -0.73 8.47
N ASP A 34 2.50 -0.05 8.64
CA ASP A 34 2.74 0.79 9.80
C ASP A 34 2.94 2.24 9.37
N LYS A 35 2.44 3.14 10.21
CA LYS A 35 2.54 4.58 10.02
C LYS A 35 3.37 5.20 11.14
N VAL A 36 4.42 5.90 10.77
CA VAL A 36 5.28 6.65 11.70
C VAL A 36 5.24 8.11 11.29
N SER A 37 5.01 9.01 12.25
CA SER A 37 5.01 10.45 12.01
C SER A 37 5.92 11.15 12.99
N LEU A 38 6.84 11.96 12.49
CA LEU A 38 7.77 12.76 13.29
C LEU A 38 8.02 14.09 12.60
N MET A 39 7.87 15.19 13.34
CA MET A 39 8.24 16.55 12.89
C MET A 39 7.70 16.92 11.49
N GLY A 40 6.46 16.55 11.19
CA GLY A 40 5.83 16.90 9.90
C GLY A 40 6.26 16.04 8.71
N ILE A 41 6.94 14.91 8.98
CA ILE A 41 7.22 13.83 8.03
C ILE A 41 6.41 12.62 8.47
N THR A 42 5.66 12.03 7.54
CA THR A 42 4.89 10.82 7.79
C THR A 42 5.29 9.74 6.80
N ILE A 43 5.69 8.59 7.30
CA ILE A 43 6.04 7.42 6.50
C ILE A 43 5.02 6.33 6.77
N GLU A 44 4.43 5.83 5.70
CA GLU A 44 3.55 4.67 5.71
C GLU A 44 4.22 3.58 4.89
N TYR A 45 4.52 2.46 5.52
CA TYR A 45 5.32 1.41 4.88
C TYR A 45 4.76 0.03 5.13
N ASN A 46 4.81 -0.78 4.08
CA ASN A 46 4.30 -2.14 4.08
C ASN A 46 5.39 -3.11 4.53
N ARG A 47 5.10 -3.98 5.50
CA ARG A 47 6.02 -5.03 5.98
C ARG A 47 5.48 -6.43 5.64
N PRO A 48 5.56 -6.87 4.38
CA PRO A 48 5.12 -8.20 3.98
C PRO A 48 6.05 -9.29 4.51
N SER A 49 5.50 -10.48 4.78
CA SER A 49 6.29 -11.65 5.18
C SER A 49 7.01 -12.28 3.99
N VAL A 50 8.31 -12.55 4.15
CA VAL A 50 9.19 -13.13 3.13
C VAL A 50 8.85 -14.61 2.85
N ARG A 51 8.39 -15.35 3.87
CA ARG A 51 8.02 -16.78 3.80
C ARG A 51 9.10 -17.67 3.16
N GLY A 52 10.37 -17.43 3.49
CA GLY A 52 11.50 -18.23 3.01
C GLY A 52 11.87 -18.05 1.53
N ARG A 53 11.25 -17.10 0.82
CA ARG A 53 11.53 -16.83 -0.59
C ARG A 53 12.73 -15.90 -0.76
N LEU A 54 13.50 -16.12 -1.82
CA LEU A 54 14.54 -15.18 -2.23
C LEU A 54 13.88 -13.89 -2.72
N ILE A 55 14.11 -12.77 -2.03
CA ILE A 55 13.49 -11.49 -2.37
C ILE A 55 14.21 -10.83 -3.54
N PHE A 56 15.51 -10.62 -3.42
CA PHE A 56 16.36 -10.01 -4.45
C PHE A 56 17.48 -10.96 -4.87
N GLY A 57 17.85 -10.92 -6.14
CA GLY A 57 18.91 -11.79 -6.66
C GLY A 57 19.19 -11.58 -8.13
N PRO A 58 20.28 -12.18 -8.65
CA PRO A 58 20.62 -12.10 -10.07
C PRO A 58 19.80 -13.09 -10.93
N THR A 59 19.11 -14.05 -10.30
CA THR A 59 18.36 -15.10 -10.99
C THR A 59 16.87 -14.75 -11.10
N LYS A 60 16.18 -15.40 -12.04
CA LYS A 60 14.72 -15.27 -12.21
C LYS A 60 13.90 -15.93 -11.08
N GLU A 61 14.56 -16.64 -10.17
CA GLU A 61 13.94 -17.27 -9.00
C GLU A 61 13.70 -16.26 -7.86
N ALA A 62 14.42 -15.13 -7.89
CA ALA A 62 14.16 -14.02 -6.99
C ALA A 62 12.79 -13.39 -7.31
N LEU A 63 12.04 -13.04 -6.27
CA LEU A 63 10.76 -12.33 -6.43
C LEU A 63 10.92 -11.01 -7.18
N LEU A 64 12.06 -10.34 -7.00
CA LEU A 64 12.43 -9.18 -7.76
C LEU A 64 13.93 -9.25 -8.14
N PRO A 65 14.26 -9.47 -9.41
CA PRO A 65 15.64 -9.46 -9.86
C PRO A 65 16.33 -8.11 -9.62
N TYR A 66 17.66 -8.13 -9.49
CA TYR A 66 18.45 -6.90 -9.40
C TYR A 66 18.26 -6.01 -10.64
N GLY A 67 18.37 -4.69 -10.43
CA GLY A 67 18.20 -3.71 -11.50
C GLY A 67 16.73 -3.42 -11.87
N VAL A 68 15.77 -4.10 -11.25
CA VAL A 68 14.33 -3.89 -11.51
C VAL A 68 13.73 -2.92 -10.50
N TYR A 69 12.84 -2.04 -10.95
CA TYR A 69 12.10 -1.14 -10.07
C TYR A 69 11.24 -1.91 -9.07
N TRP A 70 11.47 -1.61 -7.78
CA TRP A 70 10.69 -2.06 -6.66
C TRP A 70 9.84 -0.92 -6.11
N ARG A 71 8.55 -1.18 -5.90
CA ARG A 71 7.62 -0.23 -5.27
C ARG A 71 7.69 -0.18 -3.73
N LEU A 72 8.72 -0.79 -3.12
CA LEU A 72 8.85 -0.95 -1.67
C LEU A 72 7.57 -1.48 -1.00
N GLY A 73 7.07 -2.61 -1.49
CA GLY A 73 5.93 -3.29 -0.90
C GLY A 73 5.44 -4.45 -1.77
N ALA A 74 4.63 -5.33 -1.18
CA ALA A 74 4.11 -6.50 -1.88
C ALA A 74 2.86 -6.18 -2.69
N ASN A 75 1.91 -5.43 -2.12
CA ASN A 75 0.60 -5.11 -2.71
C ASN A 75 0.42 -3.62 -2.98
N GLU A 76 0.89 -2.78 -2.05
CA GLU A 76 0.87 -1.32 -2.14
C GLU A 76 2.28 -0.76 -1.98
N SER A 77 2.51 0.44 -2.53
CA SER A 77 3.79 1.11 -2.41
C SER A 77 3.90 1.83 -1.08
N SER A 78 5.07 1.78 -0.45
CA SER A 78 5.35 2.63 0.71
C SER A 78 5.31 4.11 0.31
N THR A 79 4.79 4.96 1.20
CA THR A 79 4.63 6.39 0.94
C THR A 79 5.33 7.22 2.00
N ILE A 80 5.74 8.41 1.59
CA ILE A 80 6.28 9.46 2.45
C ILE A 80 5.52 10.74 2.19
N GLU A 81 5.15 11.43 3.25
CA GLU A 81 4.40 12.68 3.20
C GLU A 81 5.12 13.76 4.00
N PHE A 82 5.30 14.91 3.36
CA PHE A 82 5.92 16.08 3.94
C PHE A 82 4.89 17.20 4.10
N THR A 83 4.78 17.74 5.31
CA THR A 83 3.90 18.88 5.62
C THR A 83 4.45 20.23 5.14
N LYS A 84 5.73 20.28 4.79
CA LYS A 84 6.46 21.46 4.31
C LYS A 84 7.44 21.04 3.22
N ASP A 85 7.91 22.00 2.45
CA ASP A 85 8.99 21.77 1.49
C ASP A 85 10.24 21.28 2.22
N VAL A 86 10.87 20.26 1.67
CA VAL A 86 12.07 19.62 2.21
C VAL A 86 13.15 19.50 1.15
N GLN A 87 14.38 19.36 1.61
CA GLN A 87 15.51 19.00 0.76
C GLN A 87 15.77 17.49 0.93
N PHE A 88 15.56 16.70 -0.11
CA PHE A 88 15.88 15.28 -0.12
C PHE A 88 17.16 15.05 -0.94
N ASN A 89 18.29 14.85 -0.26
CA ASN A 89 19.64 14.94 -0.85
C ASN A 89 19.86 16.30 -1.53
N GLU A 90 20.16 16.32 -2.82
CA GLU A 90 20.32 17.55 -3.61
C GLU A 90 19.02 17.97 -4.32
N LEU A 91 17.92 17.24 -4.10
CA LEU A 91 16.64 17.49 -4.75
C LEU A 91 15.69 18.27 -3.82
N PRO A 92 15.23 19.47 -4.21
CA PRO A 92 14.12 20.13 -3.53
C PRO A 92 12.82 19.37 -3.80
N VAL A 93 12.10 19.01 -2.73
CA VAL A 93 10.83 18.29 -2.78
C VAL A 93 9.78 19.11 -2.06
N GLY A 94 8.72 19.50 -2.78
CA GLY A 94 7.64 20.28 -2.19
C GLY A 94 6.84 19.49 -1.16
N ALA A 95 6.08 20.19 -0.32
CA ALA A 95 5.09 19.57 0.56
C ALA A 95 4.12 18.70 -0.26
N GLY A 96 3.81 17.51 0.25
CA GLY A 96 2.94 16.55 -0.44
C GLY A 96 3.20 15.11 -0.06
N LYS A 97 2.39 14.20 -0.62
CA LYS A 97 2.49 12.75 -0.45
C LYS A 97 3.09 12.11 -1.70
N TYR A 98 4.15 11.33 -1.49
CA TYR A 98 4.96 10.71 -2.52
C TYR A 98 5.01 9.20 -2.33
N LYS A 99 5.15 8.46 -3.43
CA LYS A 99 5.42 7.01 -3.42
C LYS A 99 6.91 6.81 -3.51
N ILE A 100 7.43 5.86 -2.74
CA ILE A 100 8.86 5.56 -2.72
C ILE A 100 9.12 4.39 -3.67
N TYR A 101 10.13 4.55 -4.53
CA TYR A 101 10.64 3.46 -5.35
C TYR A 101 12.12 3.23 -5.09
N ALA A 102 12.56 1.99 -5.28
CA ALA A 102 13.96 1.64 -5.18
C ALA A 102 14.34 0.62 -6.23
N VAL A 103 15.60 0.63 -6.64
CA VAL A 103 16.19 -0.40 -7.50
C VAL A 103 17.24 -1.14 -6.68
N PRO A 104 17.03 -2.44 -6.38
CA PRO A 104 18.00 -3.24 -5.64
C PRO A 104 19.16 -3.65 -6.56
N GLY A 105 20.38 -3.50 -6.05
CA GLY A 105 21.59 -4.15 -6.53
C GLY A 105 22.07 -5.20 -5.54
N ALA A 106 23.25 -5.78 -5.78
CA ALA A 106 23.83 -6.78 -4.89
C ALA A 106 24.02 -6.25 -3.47
N ASP A 107 24.57 -5.03 -3.36
CA ASP A 107 24.95 -4.43 -2.07
C ASP A 107 24.35 -3.03 -1.86
N PHE A 108 23.38 -2.63 -2.71
CA PHE A 108 22.79 -1.29 -2.66
C PHE A 108 21.30 -1.27 -2.94
N LEU A 109 20.63 -0.21 -2.47
CA LEU A 109 19.29 0.18 -2.86
C LEU A 109 19.34 1.61 -3.38
N LYS A 110 19.03 1.80 -4.66
CA LYS A 110 18.97 3.13 -5.27
C LYS A 110 17.54 3.66 -5.22
N PHE A 111 17.29 4.68 -4.39
CA PHE A 111 15.98 5.31 -4.23
C PHE A 111 15.70 6.33 -5.35
N HIS A 112 14.41 6.44 -5.70
CA HIS A 112 13.86 7.41 -6.65
C HIS A 112 12.57 8.00 -6.10
#